data_AF-A0A962Z6N7-F1
#
_entry.id   AF-A0A962Z6N7-F1
#
_cell.length_a   1.000
_cell.length_b   1.000
_cell.length_c   1.000
_cell.angle_alpha   90.00
_cell.angle_beta   90.00
_cell.angle_gamma   90.00
#
_symmetry.space_group_name_H-M   'P 1'
#
loop_
_entity.id
_entity.type
_entity.pdbx_description
1 polymer ?
#
loop_
_entity_poly.entity_id
_entity_poly.type
_entity_poly.pdbx_seq_one_letter_code
_entity_poly.pdbx_strand_id
1 'polypeptide(L)' 'YDFARSEPFREEDLQKIEARMAEIVGADKPFRREEVSRSEAHERFKAMGETYKLELLDAIPENEPVTLYHQGEWFDLC' A
#
# COMPACT_ATOMS: atom_id res chain seq x y z
N TYR A 1 8.99 5.26 3.48
CA TYR A 1 7.53 5.14 3.57
C TYR A 1 7.10 6.12 4.65
N ASP A 2 6.24 7.06 4.31
CA ASP A 2 5.78 8.08 5.25
C ASP A 2 4.41 7.67 5.80
N PHE A 3 4.16 7.93 7.09
CA PHE A 3 2.94 7.50 7.77
C PHE A 3 2.22 8.68 8.40
N ALA A 4 0.96 8.87 8.04
CA ALA A 4 0.09 9.83 8.69
C ALA A 4 -0.53 9.21 9.94
N ARG A 5 -0.05 9.64 11.11
CA ARG A 5 -0.50 9.12 12.41
C ARG A 5 -0.37 10.19 13.48
N SER A 6 -1.27 10.13 14.47
CA SER A 6 -1.32 11.09 15.57
C SER A 6 -0.15 10.95 16.53
N GLU A 7 0.32 9.73 16.76
CA GLU A 7 1.43 9.44 17.66
C GLU A 7 2.70 9.09 16.87
N PRO A 8 3.84 9.70 17.22
CA PRO A 8 5.11 9.37 16.59
C PRO A 8 5.51 7.94 16.94
N PHE A 9 6.25 7.31 16.03
CA PHE A 9 6.88 6.03 16.33
C PHE A 9 7.90 6.18 17.45
N ARG A 10 7.91 5.21 18.36
CA ARG A 10 8.97 5.01 19.33
C ARG A 10 9.87 3.86 18.87
N GLU A 11 11.05 3.74 19.47
CA GLU A 11 12.00 2.68 19.16
C GLU A 11 11.37 1.28 19.30
N GLU A 12 10.52 1.09 20.32
CA GLU A 12 9.85 -0.19 20.57
C GLU A 12 8.79 -0.52 19.50
N ASP A 13 8.22 0.49 18.84
CA ASP A 13 7.31 0.27 17.72
C ASP A 13 8.09 -0.22 16.50
N LEU A 14 9.25 0.39 16.23
CA LEU A 14 10.11 0.00 15.12
C LEU A 14 10.59 -1.44 15.25
N GLN A 15 10.98 -1.87 16.45
CA GLN A 15 11.35 -3.26 16.72
C GLN A 15 10.20 -4.25 16.43
N LYS A 16 8.97 -3.91 16.81
CA LYS A 16 7.79 -4.74 16.51
C LYS A 16 7.47 -4.78 15.02
N ILE A 17 7.60 -3.65 14.34
CA ILE A 17 7.39 -3.54 12.89
C ILE A 17 8.42 -4.40 12.16
N GLU A 18 9.70 -4.31 12.52
CA GLU A 18 10.77 -5.10 11.91
C GLU A 18 10.56 -6.60 12.12
N ALA A 19 10.23 -7.02 13.35
CA ALA A 19 9.90 -8.42 13.63
C ALA A 19 8.73 -8.93 12.77
N ARG A 20 7.67 -8.12 12.67
CA ARG A 20 6.51 -8.46 11.83
C ARG A 20 6.86 -8.50 10.34
N MET A 21 7.72 -7.60 9.87
CA MET A 21 8.23 -7.62 8.49
C MET A 21 9.01 -8.90 8.21
N ALA A 22 9.89 -9.32 9.13
CA ALA A 22 10.65 -10.56 8.99
C ALA A 22 9.74 -11.80 8.93
N GLU A 23 8.67 -11.86 9.72
CA GLU A 23 7.65 -12.90 9.62
C GLU A 23 6.95 -12.92 8.26
N ILE A 24 6.58 -11.75 7.74
CA ILE A 24 5.92 -11.62 6.43
C ILE A 24 6.85 -12.06 5.30
N VAL A 25 8.13 -11.65 5.35
CA VAL A 25 9.16 -12.07 4.39
C VAL A 25 9.38 -13.59 4.47
N GLY A 26 9.48 -14.14 5.68
CA GLY A 26 9.67 -15.59 5.90
C GLY A 26 8.50 -16.45 5.41
N ALA A 27 7.31 -15.87 5.25
CA ALA A 27 6.16 -16.56 4.66
C ALA A 27 6.26 -16.71 3.12
N ASP A 28 7.22 -16.05 2.47
CA ASP A 28 7.53 -16.14 1.03
C ASP A 28 6.29 -16.11 0.12
N LYS A 29 5.37 -15.20 0.43
CA LYS A 29 4.14 -15.03 -0.37
C LYS A 29 4.50 -14.43 -1.73
N PRO A 30 3.93 -14.94 -2.84
CA PRO A 30 4.23 -14.43 -4.16
C PRO A 30 3.72 -13.00 -4.33
N PHE A 31 4.51 -12.19 -5.03
CA PHE A 31 4.07 -10.90 -5.51
C PHE A 31 3.26 -11.07 -6.80
N ARG A 32 2.15 -10.33 -6.92
CA ARG A 32 1.36 -10.27 -8.15
C ARG A 32 1.12 -8.82 -8.54
N ARG A 33 1.51 -8.46 -9.76
CA ARG A 33 1.15 -7.19 -10.39
C ARG A 33 -0.23 -7.32 -11.02
N GLU A 34 -1.11 -6.37 -10.73
CA GLU A 34 -2.44 -6.21 -11.32
C GLU A 34 -2.51 -4.82 -11.94
N GLU A 35 -2.83 -4.74 -13.23
CA GLU A 35 -3.15 -3.46 -13.87
C GLU A 35 -4.66 -3.26 -13.77
N VAL A 36 -5.08 -2.12 -13.22
CA VAL A 36 -6.49 -1.83 -12.94
C VAL A 36 -6.89 -0.50 -13.57
N SER A 37 -8.20 -0.31 -13.75
CA SER A 37 -8.70 1.00 -14.13
C SER A 37 -8.51 2.00 -12.98
N ARG A 38 -8.33 3.28 -13.31
CA ARG A 38 -8.24 4.36 -12.31
C ARG A 38 -9.47 4.43 -11.41
N SER A 39 -10.67 4.27 -11.99
CA SER A 39 -11.92 4.23 -11.23
C SER A 39 -11.95 3.09 -10.22
N GLU A 40 -11.47 1.91 -10.62
CA GLU A 40 -11.42 0.74 -9.73
C GLU A 40 -10.40 0.94 -8.59
N ALA A 41 -9.20 1.43 -8.90
CA ALA A 41 -8.21 1.77 -7.87
C ALA A 41 -8.78 2.80 -6.89
N HIS A 42 -9.48 3.83 -7.39
CA HIS A 42 -10.10 4.86 -6.57
C HIS A 42 -11.17 4.27 -5.64
N GLU A 43 -12.03 3.37 -6.12
CA GLU A 43 -13.02 2.69 -5.28
C GLU A 43 -12.37 1.82 -4.19
N ARG A 44 -11.34 1.05 -4.55
CA ARG A 44 -10.61 0.19 -3.61
C ARG A 44 -9.95 1.00 -2.49
N PHE A 45 -9.17 2.04 -2.82
CA PHE A 45 -8.50 2.88 -1.80
C PHE A 45 -9.48 3.71 -0.97
N LYS A 46 -10.58 4.18 -1.57
CA LYS A 46 -11.64 4.88 -0.83
C LYS A 46 -12.32 3.97 0.18
N ALA A 47 -12.60 2.72 -0.17
CA ALA A 47 -13.17 1.75 0.75
C ALA A 47 -12.24 1.42 1.93
N MET A 48 -10.91 1.53 1.73
CA MET A 48 -9.89 1.34 2.77
C MET A 48 -9.63 2.59 3.62
N GLY A 49 -10.14 3.76 3.22
CA GLY A 49 -9.86 5.03 3.88
C GLY A 49 -8.46 5.59 3.60
N GLU A 50 -7.79 5.11 2.54
CA GLU A 50 -6.42 5.49 2.17
C GLU A 50 -6.39 6.82 1.40
N THR A 51 -6.66 7.93 2.09
CA THR A 51 -6.80 9.27 1.46
C THR A 51 -5.54 9.70 0.71
N TYR A 52 -4.36 9.42 1.23
CA TYR A 52 -3.10 9.77 0.56
C TYR A 52 -2.86 8.96 -0.72
N LYS A 53 -3.35 7.71 -0.77
CA LYS A 53 -3.26 6.90 -1.99
C LYS A 53 -4.22 7.41 -3.07
N LEU A 54 -5.37 7.98 -2.68
CA LEU A 54 -6.27 8.67 -3.61
C LEU A 54 -5.60 9.91 -4.20
N GLU A 55 -4.95 10.75 -3.38
CA GLU A 55 -4.21 11.92 -3.87
C GLU A 55 -3.08 11.55 -4.84
N LEU A 56 -2.33 10.48 -4.53
CA LEU A 56 -1.31 9.94 -5.43
C LEU A 56 -1.92 9.43 -6.73
N LEU A 57 -3.04 8.71 -6.65
CA LEU A 57 -3.75 8.22 -7.83
C LEU A 57 -4.20 9.39 -8.72
N ASP A 58 -4.74 10.46 -8.14
CA ASP A 58 -5.18 11.64 -8.89
C ASP A 58 -4.02 12.39 -9.56
N ALA A 59 -2.80 12.26 -9.02
CA ALA A 59 -1.60 12.86 -9.59
C ALA A 59 -1.01 12.06 -10.78
N ILE A 60 -1.39 10.79 -10.97
CA ILE A 60 -0.92 9.98 -12.10
C ILE A 60 -1.55 10.50 -13.40
N PRO A 61 -0.79 10.81 -14.47
CA PRO A 61 -1.35 11.26 -15.75
C PRO A 61 -2.36 10.27 -16.34
N GLU A 62 -3.40 10.76 -17.03
CA GLU A 62 -4.50 9.92 -17.55
C GLU A 62 -4.04 8.81 -18.52
N ASN A 63 -2.93 9.03 -19.22
CA ASN A 63 -2.35 8.12 -20.19
C ASN A 63 -1.41 7.08 -19.58
N GLU A 64 -1.21 7.08 -18.27
CA GLU A 64 -0.36 6.11 -17.58
C GLU A 64 -1.19 4.99 -16.93
N PRO A 65 -0.70 3.73 -16.98
CA PRO A 65 -1.39 2.61 -16.36
C PRO A 65 -1.33 2.72 -14.84
N VAL A 66 -2.41 2.31 -14.17
CA VAL A 66 -2.45 2.21 -12.71
C VAL A 66 -2.17 0.76 -12.32
N THR A 67 -1.10 0.55 -11.55
CA THR A 67 -0.69 -0.79 -11.12
C THR A 67 -0.78 -0.98 -9.62
N LEU A 68 -1.35 -2.12 -9.23
CA LEU A 68 -1.38 -2.59 -7.86
C LEU A 68 -0.46 -3.80 -7.70
N TYR A 69 0.28 -3.82 -6.61
CA TYR A 69 1.17 -4.92 -6.25
C TYR A 69 0.64 -5.63 -5.02
N HIS A 70 0.29 -6.90 -5.19
CA HIS A 70 -0.27 -7.74 -4.13
C HIS A 70 0.80 -8.57 -3.46
N GLN A 71 0.71 -8.70 -2.14
CA GLN A 71 1.43 -9.69 -1.34
C GLN A 71 0.42 -10.46 -0.48
N GLY A 72 -0.09 -11.56 -1.03
CA GLY A 72 -1.24 -12.25 -0.47
C GLY A 72 -2.51 -11.41 -0.60
N GLU A 73 -3.18 -11.14 0.52
CA GLU A 73 -4.42 -10.35 0.57
C GLU A 73 -4.18 -8.84 0.60
N TRP A 74 -2.97 -8.42 1.01
CA TRP A 74 -2.58 -7.01 1.03
C TRP A 74 -2.12 -6.56 -0.35
N PHE A 75 -2.34 -5.28 -0.68
CA PHE A 75 -1.86 -4.68 -1.91
C PHE A 75 -1.52 -3.20 -1.73
N ASP A 76 -0.73 -2.66 -2.66
CA ASP A 76 -0.38 -1.25 -2.70
C ASP A 76 -0.26 -0.69 -4.12
N LEU A 77 -0.40 0.64 -4.24
CA LEU A 77 -0.19 1.44 -5.45
C LEU A 77 1.31 1.73 -5.62
N CYS A 78 1.84 1.42 -6.80
CA CYS A 78 3.20 1.77 -7.22
C CYS A 78 3.26 2.01 -8.73
#